data_AF-A0A350XL26-F1
#
_entry.id   AF-A0A350XL26-F1
#
_cell.length_a   1.000
_cell.length_b   1.000
_cell.length_c   1.000
_cell.angle_alpha   90.00
_cell.angle_beta   90.00
_cell.angle_gamma   90.00
#
_symmetry.space_group_name_H-M   'P 1'
#
loop_
_entity.id
_entity.type
_entity.pdbx_description
1 polymer ?
#
loop_
_entity_poly.entity_id
_entity_poly.type
_entity_poly.pdbx_seq_one_letter_code
_entity_poly.pdbx_strand_id
1 'polypeptide(L)'
;MSTFILWKASFDEKAKELSFFATATQWLYINQGTKKMIAEMLRDLGVEQFDFERRTIDHFLTDYLLDEPLSDDWRDIWAHTWEIKVHLTEKIKFEMKSTNLVYTLARARTFLDDETTLFPSKCVLLADFYDSESLATAKKILTMVRFLRENETYIEIIRAQAPQIREKLLKMLRKEYQEQEYLYEKIPEDLSIRHKAELPLQLIVMVGTFTQEFFEDNATLACLISDLIHELGGTTTWNEKVEIEAESFGKIAKEEGKNSYNWRAKRFQLC
;
A
#
# COMPACT_ATOMS: atom_id res chain seq x y z
N MET A 1 -9.85 -21.38 9.92
CA MET A 1 -9.65 -19.92 9.77
C MET A 1 -8.45 -19.71 8.89
N SER A 2 -8.52 -18.80 7.93
CA SER A 2 -7.41 -18.43 7.05
C SER A 2 -6.25 -17.83 7.82
N THR A 3 -5.05 -17.96 7.26
CA THR A 3 -3.81 -17.42 7.80
C THR A 3 -3.50 -16.04 7.20
N PHE A 4 -3.74 -15.92 5.89
CA PHE A 4 -3.48 -14.71 5.11
C PHE A 4 -4.62 -14.46 4.13
N ILE A 5 -4.79 -13.19 3.75
CA ILE A 5 -5.51 -12.75 2.56
C ILE A 5 -4.47 -12.50 1.48
N LEU A 6 -4.61 -13.18 0.34
CA LEU A 6 -3.79 -12.97 -0.85
C LEU A 6 -4.53 -12.03 -1.80
N TRP A 7 -3.85 -11.03 -2.33
CA TRP A 7 -4.50 -10.00 -3.13
C TRP A 7 -3.57 -9.35 -4.16
N LYS A 8 -4.20 -8.76 -5.19
CA LYS A 8 -3.55 -8.08 -6.31
C LYS A 8 -2.43 -8.92 -6.91
N ALA A 9 -2.71 -10.19 -7.22
CA ALA A 9 -1.71 -11.02 -7.88
C ALA A 9 -1.61 -10.62 -9.37
N SER A 10 -0.40 -10.54 -9.88
CA SER A 10 -0.11 -10.22 -11.28
C SER A 10 1.08 -11.03 -11.79
N PHE A 11 1.10 -11.27 -13.10
CA PHE A 11 2.16 -12.04 -13.75
C PHE A 11 2.80 -11.23 -14.87
N ASP A 12 4.10 -10.95 -14.74
CA ASP A 12 4.92 -10.38 -15.82
C ASP A 12 5.46 -11.53 -16.68
N GLU A 13 4.91 -11.68 -17.88
CA GLU A 13 5.33 -12.72 -18.82
C GLU A 13 6.79 -12.59 -19.29
N LYS A 14 7.33 -11.36 -19.35
CA LYS A 14 8.70 -11.10 -19.83
C LYS A 14 9.70 -11.48 -18.76
N ALA A 15 9.43 -11.12 -17.51
CA ALA A 15 10.25 -11.48 -16.36
C ALA A 15 10.00 -12.91 -15.85
N LYS A 16 8.88 -13.55 -16.27
CA LYS A 16 8.33 -14.77 -15.66
C LYS A 16 8.17 -14.64 -14.15
N GLU A 17 7.73 -13.47 -13.71
CA GLU A 17 7.59 -13.13 -12.30
C GLU A 17 6.11 -13.04 -11.95
N LEU A 18 5.67 -13.85 -10.98
CA LEU A 18 4.37 -13.69 -10.35
C LEU A 18 4.55 -12.88 -9.06
N SER A 19 3.82 -11.78 -8.93
CA SER A 19 3.85 -10.91 -7.75
C SER A 19 2.47 -10.86 -7.09
N PHE A 20 2.42 -10.87 -5.76
CA PHE A 20 1.17 -10.74 -5.00
C PHE A 20 1.45 -10.20 -3.60
N PHE A 21 0.40 -9.72 -2.94
CA PHE A 21 0.47 -9.38 -1.52
C PHE A 21 -0.15 -10.47 -0.68
N ALA A 22 0.40 -10.69 0.51
CA ALA A 22 -0.18 -11.53 1.55
C ALA A 22 -0.32 -10.68 2.81
N THR A 23 -1.55 -10.41 3.24
CA THR A 23 -1.84 -9.68 4.48
C THR A 23 -2.26 -10.67 5.56
N ALA A 24 -1.66 -10.58 6.74
CA ALA A 24 -1.98 -11.50 7.83
C ALA A 24 -3.39 -11.24 8.38
N THR A 25 -4.16 -12.31 8.59
CA THR A 25 -5.47 -12.24 9.27
C THR A 25 -5.38 -12.59 10.76
N GLN A 26 -4.19 -12.99 11.22
CA GLN A 26 -3.84 -13.35 12.59
C GLN A 26 -2.38 -12.95 12.85
N TRP A 27 -1.88 -13.17 14.06
CA TRP A 27 -0.48 -12.96 14.44
C TRP A 27 0.46 -14.04 13.86
N LEU A 28 0.35 -14.28 12.55
CA LEU A 28 1.14 -15.27 11.82
C LEU A 28 2.00 -14.55 10.80
N TYR A 29 3.31 -14.72 10.95
CA TYR A 29 4.29 -13.98 10.18
C TYR A 29 4.89 -14.83 9.05
N ILE A 30 5.23 -14.17 7.95
CA ILE A 30 6.06 -14.73 6.89
C ILE A 30 7.49 -14.26 7.14
N ASN A 31 8.39 -15.17 7.50
CA ASN A 31 9.82 -14.89 7.48
C ASN A 31 10.30 -14.96 6.01
N GLN A 32 11.12 -15.95 5.66
CA GLN A 32 11.55 -16.14 4.26
C GLN A 32 10.56 -16.93 3.39
N GLY A 33 9.44 -17.40 3.98
CA GLY A 33 8.45 -18.28 3.36
C GLY A 33 9.05 -19.64 2.95
N THR A 34 8.46 -20.77 3.33
CA THR A 34 9.00 -22.06 2.85
C THR A 34 8.58 -22.34 1.41
N LYS A 35 9.34 -23.16 0.64
CA LYS A 35 8.92 -23.57 -0.72
C LYS A 35 7.49 -24.14 -0.71
N LYS A 36 7.15 -24.92 0.32
CA LYS A 36 5.81 -25.49 0.54
C LYS A 36 4.74 -24.43 0.75
N MET A 37 5.01 -23.43 1.59
CA MET A 37 4.06 -22.34 1.86
C MET A 37 3.77 -21.53 0.59
N ILE A 38 4.80 -21.14 -0.15
CA ILE A 38 4.62 -20.41 -1.40
C ILE A 38 3.88 -21.26 -2.44
N ALA A 39 4.20 -22.55 -2.54
CA ALA A 39 3.49 -23.47 -3.42
C ALA A 39 2.00 -23.66 -3.02
N GLU A 40 1.64 -23.49 -1.75
CA GLU A 40 0.25 -23.49 -1.31
C GLU A 40 -0.44 -22.19 -1.73
N MET A 41 0.17 -21.04 -1.49
CA MET A 41 -0.36 -19.73 -1.93
C MET A 41 -0.57 -19.64 -3.44
N LEU A 42 0.39 -20.14 -4.23
CA LEU A 42 0.28 -20.17 -5.70
C LEU A 42 -0.90 -21.04 -6.18
N ARG A 43 -1.12 -22.19 -5.53
CA ARG A 43 -2.27 -23.06 -5.85
C ARG A 43 -3.59 -22.40 -5.46
N ASP A 44 -3.63 -21.72 -4.32
CA ASP A 44 -4.82 -21.00 -3.88
C ASP A 44 -5.15 -19.83 -4.83
N LEU A 45 -4.14 -19.21 -5.44
CA LEU A 45 -4.27 -18.22 -6.52
C LEU A 45 -4.66 -18.84 -7.88
N GLY A 46 -4.86 -20.16 -7.96
CA GLY A 46 -5.27 -20.88 -9.17
C GLY A 46 -4.11 -21.30 -10.09
N VAL A 47 -2.86 -21.23 -9.63
CA VAL A 47 -1.71 -21.70 -10.41
C VAL A 47 -1.50 -23.19 -10.15
N GLU A 48 -1.90 -24.04 -11.09
CA GLU A 48 -1.87 -25.51 -10.89
C GLU A 48 -0.51 -26.15 -11.23
N GLN A 49 0.18 -25.63 -12.25
CA GLN A 49 1.46 -26.17 -12.72
C GLN A 49 2.52 -25.08 -12.67
N PHE A 50 3.46 -25.23 -11.73
CA PHE A 50 4.56 -24.29 -11.56
C PHE A 50 5.76 -24.99 -10.95
N ASP A 51 6.94 -24.49 -11.31
CA ASP A 51 8.14 -24.61 -10.49
C ASP A 51 8.78 -23.22 -10.41
N PHE A 52 9.50 -22.97 -9.31
CA PHE A 52 10.16 -21.70 -9.09
C PHE A 52 11.51 -21.89 -8.43
N GLU A 53 12.46 -21.09 -8.90
CA GLU A 53 13.85 -21.16 -8.46
C GLU A 53 14.14 -20.10 -7.39
N ARG A 54 13.50 -18.93 -7.53
CA ARG A 54 13.75 -17.76 -6.69
C ARG A 54 12.46 -17.15 -6.22
N ARG A 55 12.50 -16.61 -5.01
CA ARG A 55 11.46 -15.79 -4.44
C ARG A 55 12.06 -14.63 -3.68
N THR A 56 11.36 -13.51 -3.66
CA THR A 56 11.60 -12.42 -2.72
C THR A 56 10.35 -12.23 -1.88
N ILE A 57 10.56 -11.90 -0.61
CA ILE A 57 9.49 -11.62 0.34
C ILE A 57 9.92 -10.34 1.05
N ASP A 58 9.15 -9.27 0.86
CA ASP A 58 9.40 -7.96 1.49
C ASP A 58 8.26 -7.63 2.44
N HIS A 59 8.57 -7.32 3.69
CA HIS A 59 7.59 -7.03 4.74
C HIS A 59 7.33 -5.51 4.85
N PHE A 60 6.08 -5.15 5.10
CA PHE A 60 5.66 -3.79 5.43
C PHE A 60 4.35 -3.78 6.23
N LEU A 61 4.02 -2.62 6.79
CA LEU A 61 2.75 -2.30 7.44
C LEU A 61 1.92 -1.39 6.53
N THR A 62 0.61 -1.69 6.40
CA THR A 62 -0.34 -0.91 5.59
C THR A 62 -1.74 -0.96 6.20
N ASP A 63 -2.51 0.11 6.03
CA ASP A 63 -3.92 0.22 6.44
C ASP A 63 -4.91 -0.23 5.36
N TYR A 64 -4.42 -0.62 4.18
CA TYR A 64 -5.25 -0.75 2.98
C TYR A 64 -6.44 -1.73 3.09
N LEU A 65 -6.30 -2.89 3.74
CA LEU A 65 -7.40 -3.88 3.86
C LEU A 65 -8.18 -3.77 5.19
N LEU A 66 -7.90 -2.76 6.01
CA LEU A 66 -8.41 -2.63 7.37
C LEU A 66 -9.31 -1.41 7.50
N ASP A 67 -10.29 -1.25 6.60
CA ASP A 67 -11.07 -0.01 6.44
C ASP A 67 -11.94 0.42 7.65
N GLU A 68 -12.02 -0.37 8.73
CA GLU A 68 -12.82 -0.03 9.92
C GLU A 68 -12.26 -0.55 11.26
N PRO A 69 -11.13 -0.03 11.78
CA PRO A 69 -10.78 -0.22 13.18
C PRO A 69 -11.36 0.98 13.91
N LEU A 70 -12.51 0.82 14.56
CA LEU A 70 -12.90 1.67 15.70
C LEU A 70 -11.99 1.38 16.91
N SER A 71 -10.74 1.00 16.67
CA SER A 71 -9.81 0.51 17.67
C SER A 71 -8.76 1.56 17.93
N ASP A 72 -8.47 1.75 19.22
CA ASP A 72 -7.35 2.56 19.68
C ASP A 72 -6.02 1.76 19.62
N ASP A 73 -6.07 0.46 19.27
CA ASP A 73 -4.87 -0.36 19.06
C ASP A 73 -4.38 -0.22 17.62
N TRP A 74 -3.19 0.35 17.44
CA TRP A 74 -2.58 0.55 16.13
C TRP A 74 -2.45 -0.77 15.33
N ARG A 75 -2.40 -1.92 16.00
CA ARG A 75 -2.26 -3.25 15.37
C ARG A 75 -3.54 -3.69 14.67
N ASP A 76 -4.67 -3.10 15.04
CA ASP A 76 -5.93 -3.25 14.34
C ASP A 76 -6.06 -2.29 13.15
N ILE A 77 -5.20 -1.28 13.05
CA ILE A 77 -5.16 -0.28 11.96
C ILE A 77 -4.11 -0.65 10.91
N TRP A 78 -2.94 -1.11 11.33
CA TRP A 78 -1.79 -1.35 10.47
C TRP A 78 -1.51 -2.85 10.33
N ALA A 79 -1.87 -3.41 9.17
CA ALA A 79 -1.74 -4.84 8.90
C ALA A 79 -0.31 -5.20 8.50
N HIS A 80 0.23 -6.27 9.10
CA HIS A 80 1.42 -6.92 8.56
C HIS A 80 1.12 -7.51 7.18
N THR A 81 1.85 -7.03 6.18
CA THR A 81 1.70 -7.43 4.79
C THR A 81 3.05 -7.75 4.17
N TRP A 82 3.08 -8.73 3.28
CA TRP A 82 4.26 -9.11 2.53
C TRP A 82 4.01 -9.00 1.03
N GLU A 83 4.91 -8.32 0.32
CA GLU A 83 5.02 -8.46 -1.14
C GLU A 83 5.84 -9.69 -1.45
N ILE A 84 5.22 -10.66 -2.11
CA ILE A 84 5.85 -11.90 -2.53
C ILE A 84 6.01 -11.85 -4.04
N LYS A 85 7.25 -12.03 -4.51
CA LYS A 85 7.56 -12.18 -5.93
C LYS A 85 8.21 -13.53 -6.16
N VAL A 86 7.71 -14.27 -7.13
CA VAL A 86 8.15 -15.62 -7.45
C VAL A 86 8.58 -15.68 -8.90
N HIS A 87 9.84 -16.05 -9.13
CA HIS A 87 10.37 -16.25 -10.48
C HIS A 87 10.14 -17.69 -10.90
N LEU A 88 9.26 -17.86 -11.89
CA LEU A 88 8.86 -19.16 -12.43
C LEU A 88 9.87 -19.63 -13.49
N THR A 89 10.07 -20.94 -13.56
CA THR A 89 10.91 -21.55 -14.61
C THR A 89 10.29 -21.40 -16.00
N GLU A 90 8.97 -21.50 -16.06
CA GLU A 90 8.18 -21.48 -17.29
C GLU A 90 7.12 -20.37 -17.26
N LYS A 91 6.63 -20.02 -18.46
CA LYS A 91 5.47 -19.13 -18.55
C LYS A 91 4.24 -19.90 -18.10
N ILE A 92 3.42 -19.26 -17.27
CA ILE A 92 2.12 -19.80 -16.87
C ILE A 92 1.00 -19.04 -17.56
N LYS A 93 -0.14 -19.70 -17.72
CA LYS A 93 -1.38 -19.00 -18.02
C LYS A 93 -1.96 -18.51 -16.70
N PHE A 94 -1.84 -17.21 -16.44
CA PHE A 94 -2.39 -16.60 -15.23
C PHE A 94 -3.53 -15.67 -15.61
N GLU A 95 -4.76 -16.05 -15.26
CA GLU A 95 -5.96 -15.23 -15.41
C GLU A 95 -6.56 -15.00 -14.03
N MET A 96 -6.12 -13.93 -13.35
CA MET A 96 -6.77 -13.51 -12.11
C MET A 96 -7.97 -12.63 -12.45
N LYS A 97 -9.12 -12.90 -11.82
CA LYS A 97 -10.22 -11.92 -11.79
C LYS A 97 -9.80 -10.78 -10.87
N SER A 98 -10.01 -9.54 -11.28
CA SER A 98 -9.44 -8.32 -10.68
C SER A 98 -9.91 -7.99 -9.26
N THR A 99 -10.69 -8.85 -8.62
CA THR A 99 -11.39 -8.54 -7.35
C THR A 99 -11.23 -9.61 -6.26
N ASN A 100 -10.57 -10.73 -6.52
CA ASN A 100 -10.57 -11.83 -5.54
C ASN A 100 -9.49 -11.65 -4.48
N LEU A 101 -9.89 -11.14 -3.31
CA LEU A 101 -9.23 -11.48 -2.06
C LEU A 101 -9.28 -13.01 -1.88
N VAL A 102 -8.13 -13.67 -1.94
CA VAL A 102 -8.01 -15.13 -1.83
C VAL A 102 -7.55 -15.48 -0.42
N TYR A 103 -8.41 -16.12 0.34
CA TYR A 103 -8.09 -16.58 1.69
C TYR A 103 -7.31 -17.89 1.65
N THR A 104 -6.12 -17.91 2.24
CA THR A 104 -5.23 -19.09 2.22
C THR A 104 -5.01 -19.66 3.62
N LEU A 105 -4.77 -20.97 3.70
CA LEU A 105 -4.33 -21.68 4.91
C LEU A 105 -2.81 -21.90 4.94
N ALA A 106 -2.08 -21.36 3.95
CA ALA A 106 -0.64 -21.48 3.85
C ALA A 106 0.04 -20.97 5.12
N ARG A 107 1.04 -21.71 5.59
CA ARG A 107 1.79 -21.39 6.81
C ARG A 107 3.25 -21.81 6.72
N ALA A 108 4.13 -20.99 7.27
CA ALA A 108 5.50 -21.39 7.57
C ALA A 108 5.50 -22.17 8.89
N ARG A 109 6.27 -23.26 8.97
CA ARG A 109 6.47 -24.00 10.23
C ARG A 109 7.50 -23.35 11.17
N THR A 110 7.98 -22.16 10.82
CA THR A 110 8.97 -21.42 11.62
C THR A 110 8.22 -20.46 12.53
N PHE A 111 8.08 -20.85 13.79
CA PHE A 111 7.72 -19.94 14.87
C PHE A 111 8.91 -19.01 15.12
N LEU A 112 8.68 -17.70 15.08
CA LEU A 112 9.56 -16.74 15.72
C LEU A 112 8.80 -16.26 16.96
N ASP A 113 9.37 -16.53 18.13
CA ASP A 113 8.79 -16.20 19.44
C ASP A 113 9.00 -14.73 19.82
N ASP A 114 9.37 -13.84 18.89
CA ASP A 114 9.75 -12.46 19.25
C ASP A 114 9.30 -11.41 18.23
N GLU A 115 8.28 -10.63 18.62
CA GLU A 115 7.73 -9.48 17.89
C GLU A 115 8.81 -8.41 17.61
N THR A 116 9.88 -8.37 18.40
CA THR A 116 10.99 -7.42 18.26
C THR A 116 11.77 -7.54 16.94
N THR A 117 11.64 -8.67 16.22
CA THR A 117 12.38 -8.88 14.96
C THR A 117 11.79 -8.16 13.74
N LEU A 118 10.59 -7.58 13.86
CA LEU A 118 9.89 -6.97 12.73
C LEU A 118 9.96 -5.44 12.70
N PHE A 119 10.47 -4.83 13.77
CA PHE A 119 10.74 -3.40 13.82
C PHE A 119 12.25 -3.12 13.72
N PRO A 120 12.65 -2.02 13.05
CA PRO A 120 11.78 -1.05 12.37
C PRO A 120 11.14 -1.66 11.09
N SER A 121 9.94 -1.19 10.74
CA SER A 121 9.16 -1.71 9.63
C SER A 121 8.80 -0.61 8.62
N LYS A 122 8.70 -0.98 7.34
CA LYS A 122 8.26 -0.09 6.27
C LYS A 122 6.80 0.28 6.47
N CYS A 123 6.48 1.57 6.48
CA CYS A 123 5.12 2.08 6.37
C CYS A 123 4.78 2.32 4.91
N VAL A 124 3.74 1.64 4.40
CA VAL A 124 3.36 1.68 2.99
C VAL A 124 1.88 1.99 2.86
N LEU A 125 1.58 2.99 2.01
CA LEU A 125 0.23 3.31 1.57
C LEU A 125 0.04 2.78 0.15
N LEU A 126 -1.06 2.06 -0.08
CA LEU A 126 -1.48 1.69 -1.42
C LEU A 126 -2.51 2.71 -1.89
N ALA A 127 -2.19 3.42 -2.97
CA ALA A 127 -3.00 4.50 -3.49
C ALA A 127 -3.63 4.11 -4.83
N ASP A 128 -4.94 3.94 -4.87
CA ASP A 128 -5.71 3.72 -6.09
C ASP A 128 -6.22 5.06 -6.63
N PHE A 129 -6.14 5.22 -7.96
CA PHE A 129 -6.65 6.39 -8.67
C PHE A 129 -7.75 5.99 -9.63
N TYR A 130 -8.70 6.90 -9.85
CA TYR A 130 -9.83 6.66 -10.74
C TYR A 130 -9.51 6.95 -12.21
N ASP A 131 -8.45 7.73 -12.47
CA ASP A 131 -8.05 8.13 -13.81
C ASP A 131 -6.53 8.38 -13.92
N SER A 132 -6.03 8.33 -15.15
CA SER A 132 -4.59 8.44 -15.43
C SER A 132 -4.03 9.85 -15.26
N GLU A 133 -4.87 10.89 -15.34
CA GLU A 133 -4.45 12.29 -15.16
C GLU A 133 -4.21 12.60 -13.68
N SER A 134 -5.13 12.17 -12.81
CA SER A 134 -5.00 12.22 -11.36
C SER A 134 -3.77 11.45 -10.89
N LEU A 135 -3.55 10.23 -11.39
CA LEU A 135 -2.35 9.46 -11.09
C LEU A 135 -1.06 10.18 -11.53
N ALA A 136 -1.02 10.70 -12.76
CA ALA A 136 0.16 11.39 -13.29
C ALA A 136 0.48 12.65 -12.47
N THR A 137 -0.56 13.39 -12.06
CA THR A 137 -0.43 14.55 -11.18
C THR A 137 0.07 14.13 -9.80
N ALA A 138 -0.54 13.11 -9.21
CA ALA A 138 -0.15 12.60 -7.90
C ALA A 138 1.29 12.14 -7.85
N LYS A 139 1.75 11.42 -8.87
CA LYS A 139 3.15 11.00 -8.99
C LYS A 139 4.12 12.18 -8.98
N LYS A 140 3.81 13.26 -9.72
CA LYS A 140 4.63 14.48 -9.72
C LYS A 140 4.63 15.14 -8.35
N ILE A 141 3.45 15.34 -7.76
CA ILE A 141 3.30 16.02 -6.47
C ILE A 141 3.97 15.24 -5.34
N LEU A 142 3.68 13.95 -5.19
CA LEU A 142 4.25 13.09 -4.14
C LEU A 142 5.78 13.02 -4.24
N THR A 143 6.37 13.06 -5.44
CA THR A 143 7.83 13.11 -5.60
C THR A 143 8.43 14.41 -5.03
N MET A 144 7.66 15.50 -4.98
CA MET A 144 8.09 16.79 -4.41
C MET A 144 7.85 16.89 -2.90
N VAL A 145 6.95 16.08 -2.33
CA VAL A 145 6.54 16.17 -0.92
C VAL A 145 7.72 16.05 0.04
N ARG A 146 8.69 15.17 -0.24
CA ARG A 146 9.88 15.02 0.60
C ARG A 146 10.70 16.32 0.74
N PHE A 147 10.65 17.22 -0.24
CA PHE A 147 11.38 18.49 -0.18
C PHE A 147 10.69 19.55 0.69
N LEU A 148 9.45 19.29 1.14
CA LEU A 148 8.76 20.18 2.07
C LEU A 148 9.52 20.34 3.38
N ARG A 149 10.35 19.38 3.79
CA ARG A 149 11.18 19.50 5.01
C ARG A 149 12.32 20.50 4.87
N GLU A 150 12.88 20.58 3.65
CA GLU A 150 14.05 21.40 3.32
C GLU A 150 13.66 22.86 3.08
N ASN A 151 12.57 23.12 2.33
CA ASN A 151 12.22 24.48 1.93
C ASN A 151 10.70 24.71 1.83
N GLU A 152 10.21 25.76 2.49
CA GLU A 152 8.79 26.13 2.47
C GLU A 152 8.31 26.57 1.07
N THR A 153 9.21 27.00 0.18
CA THR A 153 8.86 27.35 -1.20
C THR A 153 8.20 26.21 -1.97
N TYR A 154 8.45 24.95 -1.58
CA TYR A 154 7.78 23.79 -2.17
C TYR A 154 6.27 23.79 -1.93
N ILE A 155 5.76 24.49 -0.90
CA ILE A 155 4.32 24.68 -0.71
C ILE A 155 3.71 25.41 -1.91
N GLU A 156 4.31 26.54 -2.31
CA GLU A 156 3.83 27.32 -3.45
C GLU A 156 4.04 26.58 -4.78
N ILE A 157 5.17 25.87 -4.94
CA ILE A 157 5.45 25.06 -6.13
C ILE A 157 4.41 23.95 -6.31
N ILE A 158 4.07 23.24 -5.23
CA ILE A 158 3.06 22.17 -5.24
C ILE A 158 1.69 22.76 -5.57
N ARG A 159 1.30 23.86 -4.93
CA ARG A 159 -0.01 24.50 -5.17
C ARG A 159 -0.14 25.10 -6.57
N ALA A 160 0.94 25.59 -7.18
CA ALA A 160 0.92 26.04 -8.56
C ALA A 160 0.61 24.90 -9.54
N GLN A 161 1.05 23.67 -9.23
CA GLN A 161 0.80 22.48 -10.05
C GLN A 161 -0.51 21.77 -9.72
N ALA A 162 -0.96 21.83 -8.48
CA ALA A 162 -2.20 21.24 -8.00
C ALA A 162 -2.94 22.23 -7.06
N PRO A 163 -3.63 23.23 -7.62
CA PRO A 163 -4.28 24.31 -6.85
C PRO A 163 -5.38 23.85 -5.90
N GLN A 164 -5.93 22.66 -6.12
CA GLN A 164 -6.93 22.04 -5.27
C GLN A 164 -6.39 21.62 -3.90
N ILE A 165 -5.07 21.45 -3.76
CA ILE A 165 -4.45 21.03 -2.50
C ILE A 165 -4.52 22.18 -1.49
N ARG A 166 -4.98 21.85 -0.27
CA ARG A 166 -5.06 22.81 0.83
C ARG A 166 -3.66 23.15 1.35
N GLU A 167 -3.34 24.44 1.39
CA GLU A 167 -2.09 24.95 1.96
C GLU A 167 -1.87 24.47 3.41
N LYS A 168 -2.94 24.41 4.21
CA LYS A 168 -2.89 23.89 5.59
C LYS A 168 -2.32 22.47 5.65
N LEU A 169 -2.72 21.59 4.72
CA LEU A 169 -2.23 20.21 4.67
C LEU A 169 -0.73 20.17 4.38
N LEU A 170 -0.24 20.97 3.43
CA LEU A 170 1.18 21.05 3.10
C LEU A 170 2.03 21.60 4.27
N LYS A 171 1.48 22.57 5.02
CA LYS A 171 2.12 23.07 6.25
C LYS A 171 2.19 22.01 7.34
N MET A 172 1.15 21.21 7.51
CA MET A 172 1.13 20.09 8.46
C MET A 172 2.15 19.02 8.06
N LEU A 173 2.19 18.63 6.77
CA LEU A 173 3.19 17.70 6.22
C LEU A 173 4.61 18.18 6.48
N ARG A 174 4.90 19.46 6.19
CA ARG A 174 6.23 20.05 6.46
C ARG A 174 6.62 19.91 7.93
N LYS A 175 5.72 20.31 8.84
CA LYS A 175 5.99 20.24 10.28
C LYS A 175 6.25 18.79 10.70
N GLU A 176 5.41 17.86 10.25
CA GLU A 176 5.52 16.45 10.59
C GLU A 176 6.83 15.84 10.09
N TYR A 177 7.24 16.13 8.84
CA TYR A 177 8.54 15.67 8.34
C TYR A 177 9.71 16.17 9.20
N GLN A 178 9.67 17.43 9.63
CA GLN A 178 10.71 18.01 10.48
C GLN A 178 10.75 17.36 11.87
N GLU A 179 9.59 16.99 12.41
CA GLU A 179 9.47 16.27 13.68
C GLU A 179 10.01 14.84 13.56
N GLN A 180 9.67 14.12 12.50
CA GLN A 180 10.23 12.79 12.25
C GLN A 180 11.74 12.84 11.97
N GLU A 181 12.26 13.83 11.25
CA GLU A 181 13.72 13.99 11.09
C GLU A 181 14.43 14.34 12.40
N TYR A 182 13.76 15.05 13.32
CA TYR A 182 14.32 15.28 14.65
C TYR A 182 14.45 13.97 15.46
N LEU A 183 13.46 13.08 15.36
CA LEU A 183 13.45 11.79 16.08
C LEU A 183 14.42 10.76 15.48
N TYR A 184 14.54 10.72 14.15
CA TYR A 184 15.29 9.68 13.44
C TYR A 184 16.64 10.16 12.88
N GLU A 185 17.01 11.43 13.05
CA GLU A 185 18.07 12.19 12.34
C GLU A 185 17.85 12.29 10.81
N LYS A 186 17.44 11.18 10.19
CA LYS A 186 16.98 11.06 8.81
C LYS A 186 16.02 9.89 8.72
N ILE A 187 14.87 10.09 8.09
CA ILE A 187 13.89 9.02 7.86
C ILE A 187 14.55 7.90 7.02
N PRO A 188 14.65 6.65 7.54
CA PRO A 188 15.19 5.52 6.79
C PRO A 188 14.24 5.12 5.65
N GLU A 189 14.81 4.75 4.49
CA GLU A 189 14.02 4.39 3.29
C GLU A 189 12.91 5.40 2.95
N ASP A 190 13.26 6.68 3.08
CA ASP A 190 12.43 7.86 2.86
C ASP A 190 11.58 7.82 1.58
N LEU A 191 10.52 8.64 1.58
CA LEU A 191 9.40 8.63 0.63
C LEU A 191 9.80 8.19 -0.78
N SER A 192 9.30 7.03 -1.19
CA SER A 192 9.46 6.51 -2.54
C SER A 192 8.15 5.97 -3.10
N ILE A 193 8.02 6.07 -4.42
CA ILE A 193 6.79 5.77 -5.12
C ILE A 193 7.13 4.86 -6.28
N ARG A 194 6.40 3.76 -6.42
CA ARG A 194 6.49 2.88 -7.58
C ARG A 194 5.10 2.47 -8.04
N HIS A 195 5.00 2.12 -9.32
CA HIS A 195 3.78 1.52 -9.85
C HIS A 195 3.80 0.03 -9.53
N LYS A 196 2.62 -0.54 -9.29
CA LYS A 196 2.47 -1.99 -9.34
C LYS A 196 2.33 -2.44 -10.80
N ALA A 197 3.12 -3.43 -11.19
CA ALA A 197 3.02 -4.00 -12.54
C ALA A 197 1.61 -4.54 -12.77
N GLU A 198 1.07 -4.31 -13.97
CA GLU A 198 -0.30 -4.71 -14.40
C GLU A 198 -1.47 -4.01 -13.67
N LEU A 199 -1.21 -3.07 -12.75
CA LEU A 199 -2.23 -2.21 -12.13
C LEU A 199 -1.93 -0.74 -12.46
N PRO A 200 -2.35 -0.27 -13.65
CA PRO A 200 -1.88 1.00 -14.20
C PRO A 200 -2.32 2.22 -13.38
N LEU A 201 -3.35 2.08 -12.55
CA LEU A 201 -3.92 3.14 -11.73
C LEU A 201 -3.57 3.04 -10.23
N GLN A 202 -2.62 2.18 -9.85
CA GLN A 202 -2.20 2.02 -8.46
C GLN A 202 -0.75 2.45 -8.24
N LEU A 203 -0.53 3.23 -7.19
CA LEU A 203 0.80 3.57 -6.67
C LEU A 203 1.03 2.85 -5.33
N ILE A 204 2.24 2.31 -5.17
CA ILE A 204 2.77 1.85 -3.89
C ILE A 204 3.65 2.99 -3.36
N VAL A 205 3.24 3.59 -2.25
CA VAL A 205 3.89 4.74 -1.63
C VAL A 205 4.53 4.27 -0.33
N MET A 206 5.85 4.07 -0.33
CA MET A 206 6.61 3.83 0.90
C MET A 206 6.88 5.16 1.57
N VAL A 207 6.32 5.37 2.76
CA VAL A 207 6.45 6.61 3.54
C VAL A 207 7.84 6.70 4.17
N GLY A 208 8.35 5.57 4.65
CA GLY A 208 9.62 5.42 5.35
C GLY A 208 9.63 4.12 6.14
N THR A 209 10.70 3.90 6.90
CA THR A 209 10.84 2.77 7.83
C THR A 209 10.91 3.30 9.26
N PHE A 210 9.99 2.85 10.10
CA PHE A 210 9.75 3.44 11.42
C PHE A 210 9.74 2.37 12.52
N THR A 211 9.99 2.79 13.76
CA THR A 211 9.82 1.91 14.92
C THR A 211 8.35 1.75 15.30
N GLN A 212 8.08 0.92 16.29
CA GLN A 212 6.74 0.67 16.79
C GLN A 212 6.05 1.96 17.31
N GLU A 213 6.80 2.84 17.96
CA GLU A 213 6.31 4.09 18.54
C GLU A 213 5.66 5.00 17.49
N PHE A 214 6.14 5.00 16.25
CA PHE A 214 5.51 5.76 15.16
C PHE A 214 4.07 5.31 14.89
N PHE A 215 3.81 4.01 14.96
CA PHE A 215 2.47 3.46 14.73
C PHE A 215 1.57 3.63 15.96
N GLU A 216 2.15 3.52 17.16
CA GLU A 216 1.47 3.85 18.42
C GLU A 216 1.05 5.32 18.48
N ASP A 217 1.86 6.22 17.91
CA ASP A 217 1.59 7.66 17.79
C ASP A 217 0.80 8.00 16.50
N ASN A 218 -0.17 7.16 16.14
CA ASN A 218 -1.13 7.33 15.04
C ASN A 218 -0.54 7.41 13.62
N ALA A 219 0.77 7.15 13.44
CA ALA A 219 1.45 7.22 12.16
C ALA A 219 1.15 8.52 11.39
N THR A 220 1.19 9.66 12.09
CA THR A 220 0.69 10.97 11.60
C THR A 220 1.20 11.33 10.21
N LEU A 221 2.48 11.08 9.90
CA LEU A 221 3.03 11.33 8.56
C LEU A 221 2.31 10.54 7.46
N ALA A 222 2.03 9.26 7.70
CA ALA A 222 1.31 8.41 6.74
C ALA A 222 -0.14 8.89 6.56
N CYS A 223 -0.81 9.27 7.65
CA CYS A 223 -2.15 9.86 7.61
C CYS A 223 -2.19 11.14 6.75
N LEU A 224 -1.21 12.03 6.91
CA LEU A 224 -1.12 13.26 6.12
C LEU A 224 -0.81 13.01 4.63
N ILE A 225 0.01 12.00 4.32
CA ILE A 225 0.28 11.60 2.93
C ILE A 225 -0.98 10.97 2.31
N SER A 226 -1.73 10.17 3.06
CA SER A 226 -3.03 9.65 2.64
C SER A 226 -4.01 10.80 2.35
N ASP A 227 -4.14 11.80 3.24
CA ASP A 227 -4.95 12.99 3.02
C ASP A 227 -4.59 13.71 1.71
N LEU A 228 -3.29 13.79 1.41
CA LEU A 228 -2.79 14.39 0.18
C LEU A 228 -3.18 13.56 -1.05
N ILE A 229 -3.06 12.23 -0.99
CA ILE A 229 -3.50 11.32 -2.05
C ILE A 229 -4.99 11.54 -2.36
N HIS A 230 -5.83 11.73 -1.33
CA HIS A 230 -7.25 12.01 -1.52
C HIS A 230 -7.50 13.36 -2.18
N GLU A 231 -6.75 14.42 -1.83
CA GLU A 231 -6.85 15.72 -2.52
C GLU A 231 -6.33 15.68 -3.96
N LEU A 232 -5.54 14.66 -4.30
CA LEU A 232 -5.05 14.36 -5.64
C LEU A 232 -5.99 13.43 -6.43
N GLY A 233 -7.17 13.11 -5.91
CA GLY A 233 -8.17 12.28 -6.57
C GLY A 233 -7.91 10.78 -6.45
N GLY A 234 -7.09 10.34 -5.50
CA GLY A 234 -6.91 8.93 -5.16
C GLY A 234 -7.68 8.50 -3.91
N THR A 235 -7.50 7.24 -3.54
CA THR A 235 -7.92 6.66 -2.26
C THR A 235 -6.81 5.76 -1.72
N THR A 236 -6.69 5.65 -0.40
CA THR A 236 -5.79 4.67 0.24
C THR A 236 -6.51 3.59 1.01
N THR A 237 -7.85 3.62 1.00
CA THR A 237 -8.70 2.58 1.56
C THR A 237 -9.07 1.59 0.48
N TRP A 238 -9.06 0.31 0.80
CA TRP A 238 -9.64 -0.68 -0.10
C TRP A 238 -11.15 -0.43 -0.19
N ASN A 239 -11.72 -0.69 -1.36
CA ASN A 239 -13.15 -0.63 -1.53
C ASN A 239 -13.52 -1.55 -2.68
N GLU A 240 -14.17 -2.67 -2.35
CA GLU A 240 -14.66 -3.65 -3.31
C GLU A 240 -15.49 -3.00 -4.45
N LYS A 241 -16.22 -1.91 -4.16
CA LYS A 241 -17.02 -1.19 -5.17
C LYS A 241 -16.18 -0.36 -6.13
N VAL A 242 -15.04 0.18 -5.70
CA VAL A 242 -14.15 0.99 -6.55
C VAL A 242 -13.47 0.12 -7.61
N GLU A 243 -13.16 -1.13 -7.29
CA GLU A 243 -12.62 -2.09 -8.28
C GLU A 243 -13.67 -2.48 -9.32
N ILE A 244 -14.92 -2.72 -8.91
CA ILE A 244 -16.04 -3.03 -9.82
C ILE A 244 -16.37 -1.84 -10.72
N GLU A 245 -16.33 -0.62 -10.19
CA GLU A 245 -16.58 0.59 -10.94
C GLU A 245 -15.46 0.86 -11.96
N ALA A 246 -14.18 0.71 -11.60
CA ALA A 246 -13.05 0.84 -12.52
C ALA A 246 -13.14 -0.14 -13.72
N GLU A 247 -13.65 -1.36 -13.51
CA GLU A 247 -13.94 -2.31 -14.60
C GLU A 247 -15.08 -1.84 -15.52
N SER A 248 -16.08 -1.16 -14.96
CA SER A 248 -17.21 -0.62 -15.74
C SER A 248 -16.85 0.68 -16.48
N PHE A 249 -15.96 1.51 -15.92
CA PHE A 249 -15.45 2.73 -16.57
C PHE A 249 -14.46 2.45 -17.70
N GLY A 250 -13.80 1.28 -17.72
CA GLY A 250 -13.10 0.77 -18.90
C GLY A 250 -14.02 0.55 -20.12
N LYS A 251 -15.35 0.56 -19.93
CA LYS A 251 -16.35 0.43 -21.00
C LYS A 251 -17.22 1.66 -21.21
N ILE A 252 -17.19 2.67 -20.35
CA ILE A 252 -18.01 3.88 -20.50
C ILE A 252 -17.14 5.11 -20.19
N ALA A 253 -16.28 5.46 -21.12
CA ALA A 253 -15.76 6.82 -21.22
C ALA A 253 -16.85 7.71 -21.80
N LYS A 254 -17.77 8.18 -20.94
CA LYS A 254 -18.52 9.43 -21.06
C LYS A 254 -19.53 9.53 -19.93
N GLU A 255 -19.54 10.72 -19.33
CA GLU A 255 -20.57 11.30 -18.47
C GLU A 255 -20.38 11.20 -16.95
N GLU A 256 -20.24 12.42 -16.41
CA GLU A 256 -20.59 12.90 -15.07
C GLU A 256 -19.57 12.75 -13.94
N GLY A 257 -18.92 13.89 -13.67
CA GLY A 257 -18.28 14.18 -12.42
C GLY A 257 -19.28 14.51 -11.29
N LYS A 258 -18.70 14.53 -10.08
CA LYS A 258 -19.27 14.85 -8.76
C LYS A 258 -19.87 13.66 -8.01
N ASN A 259 -19.02 13.03 -7.19
CA ASN A 259 -19.41 12.60 -5.86
C ASN A 259 -18.20 12.71 -4.91
N SER A 260 -18.10 13.84 -4.21
CA SER A 260 -17.16 14.00 -3.10
C SER A 260 -17.70 13.26 -1.88
N TYR A 261 -17.28 12.01 -1.69
CA TYR A 261 -17.55 11.26 -0.46
C TYR A 261 -16.82 11.88 0.73
N ASN A 262 -17.53 12.08 1.84
CA ASN A 262 -17.04 12.73 3.05
C ASN A 262 -16.21 11.74 3.90
N TRP A 263 -14.99 11.42 3.46
CA TRP A 263 -14.06 10.51 4.14
C TRP A 263 -13.52 11.08 5.47
N ARG A 264 -13.50 12.42 5.62
CA ARG A 264 -13.03 13.10 6.85
C ARG A 264 -13.88 12.82 8.09
N ALA A 265 -15.18 12.57 7.94
CA ALA A 265 -16.05 12.35 9.10
C ALA A 265 -15.75 11.05 9.86
N LYS A 266 -15.11 10.07 9.21
CA LYS A 266 -14.75 8.79 9.85
C LYS A 266 -13.32 8.75 10.42
N ARG A 267 -12.34 9.45 9.81
CA ARG A 267 -10.94 9.43 10.28
C ARG A 267 -10.67 10.39 11.46
N PHE A 268 -11.41 11.50 11.58
CA PHE A 268 -11.21 12.48 12.67
C PHE A 268 -11.73 12.02 14.06
N GLN A 269 -12.20 10.78 14.20
CA GLN A 269 -12.36 10.15 15.51
C GLN A 269 -11.17 9.26 15.90
N LEU A 270 -10.20 9.07 14.99
CA LEU A 270 -9.13 8.06 15.08
C LEU A 270 -7.72 8.63 14.77
N CYS A 271 -7.55 9.97 14.69
CA CYS A 271 -6.26 10.64 14.55
C CYS A 271 -6.19 11.85 15.48
#